data_AF-A0A1G6TCK8-F1
#
_entry.id   AF-A0A1G6TCK8-F1
#
_cell.length_a   1.000
_cell.length_b   1.000
_cell.length_c   1.000
_cell.angle_alpha   90.00
_cell.angle_beta   90.00
_cell.angle_gamma   90.00
#
_symmetry.space_group_name_H-M   'P 1'
#
loop_
_entity.id
_entity.type
_entity.pdbx_description
1 polymer ?
#
loop_
_entity_poly.entity_id
_entity_poly.type
_entity_poly.pdbx_seq_one_letter_code
_entity_poly.pdbx_strand_id
1 'polypeptide(L)' 'MASIGSVGDAYDNALAESISGLFKAEAVSKRSPFLTGPIRTIDDIEFATIGWVDWFNARRRHSTLDYITPR' A
#
# COMPACT_ATOMS: atom_id res chain seq x y z
N MET A 1 19.37 -3.58 -24.40
CA MET A 1 20.18 -2.97 -23.33
C MET A 1 19.44 -3.24 -22.04
N ALA A 2 19.94 -4.15 -21.21
CA ALA A 2 19.31 -4.48 -19.92
C ALA A 2 20.13 -3.79 -18.84
N SER A 3 19.57 -2.74 -18.24
CA SER A 3 20.12 -2.15 -17.02
C SER A 3 19.91 -3.16 -15.91
N ILE A 4 20.93 -3.96 -15.63
CA ILE A 4 20.99 -4.79 -14.43
C ILE A 4 21.26 -3.81 -13.29
N GLY A 5 20.19 -3.30 -12.70
CA GLY A 5 20.22 -2.64 -11.39
C GLY A 5 20.86 -3.59 -10.40
N SER A 6 21.77 -3.05 -9.57
CA SER A 6 22.51 -3.83 -8.58
C SER A 6 21.56 -4.58 -7.65
N VAL A 7 22.01 -5.67 -7.02
CA VAL A 7 21.17 -6.50 -6.12
C VAL A 7 20.36 -5.68 -5.09
N GLY A 8 20.91 -4.58 -4.57
CA GLY A 8 20.19 -3.68 -3.67
C GLY A 8 19.02 -2.92 -4.30
N ASP A 9 19.14 -2.53 -5.58
CA ASP A 9 18.06 -1.94 -6.38
C ASP A 9 16.99 -2.98 -6.70
N ALA A 10 17.38 -4.23 -6.98
CA ALA A 10 16.42 -5.32 -7.18
C ALA A 10 15.64 -5.67 -5.90
N TYR A 11 16.27 -5.62 -4.72
CA TYR A 11 15.59 -5.83 -3.44
C TYR A 11 14.66 -4.67 -3.08
N ASP A 12 15.11 -3.42 -3.24
CA ASP A 12 14.29 -2.23 -3.01
C ASP A 12 13.09 -2.19 -3.98
N ASN A 13 13.33 -2.50 -5.25
CA ASN A 13 12.30 -2.62 -6.27
C ASN A 13 11.32 -3.76 -5.95
N ALA A 14 11.80 -4.95 -5.55
CA ALA A 14 10.91 -6.05 -5.17
C ALA A 14 10.02 -5.72 -3.96
N LEU A 15 10.56 -4.98 -2.98
CA LEU A 15 9.79 -4.48 -1.84
C LEU A 15 8.76 -3.44 -2.30
N ALA A 16 9.18 -2.46 -3.10
CA ALA A 16 8.29 -1.43 -3.65
C ALA A 16 7.16 -2.03 -4.50
N GLU A 17 7.48 -3.03 -5.34
CA GLU A 17 6.51 -3.76 -6.15
C GLU A 17 5.53 -4.56 -5.29
N SER A 18 6.01 -5.18 -4.20
CA SER A 18 5.16 -5.90 -3.25
C SER A 18 4.18 -4.98 -2.53
N ILE A 19 4.65 -3.82 -2.06
CA ILE A 19 3.81 -2.79 -1.43
C ILE A 19 2.82 -2.20 -2.44
N SER A 20 3.24 -1.91 -3.67
CA SER A 20 2.37 -1.43 -4.75
C SER A 20 1.30 -2.46 -5.12
N GLY A 21 1.65 -3.75 -5.16
CA GLY A 21 0.71 -4.85 -5.37
C GLY A 21 -0.33 -4.96 -4.26
N LEU A 22 0.12 -4.88 -3.00
CA LEU A 22 -0.75 -4.84 -1.81
C LEU A 22 -1.69 -3.64 -1.83
N PHE A 23 -1.17 -2.45 -2.10
CA PHE A 23 -1.96 -1.23 -2.23
C PHE A 23 -3.07 -1.38 -3.28
N LYS A 24 -2.75 -1.90 -4.47
CA LYS A 24 -3.76 -2.11 -5.51
C LYS A 24 -4.82 -3.16 -5.09
N ALA A 25 -4.42 -4.20 -4.36
CA ALA A 25 -5.31 -5.26 -3.91
C ALA A 25 -6.22 -4.84 -2.74
N GLU A 26 -5.73 -4.01 -1.82
CA GLU A 26 -6.42 -3.65 -0.58
C GLU A 26 -7.08 -2.26 -0.65
N ALA A 27 -6.39 -1.26 -1.23
CA ALA A 27 -6.86 0.13 -1.29
C ALA A 27 -7.70 0.43 -2.54
N VAL A 28 -7.31 -0.12 -3.71
CA VAL A 28 -7.87 0.24 -5.03
C VAL A 28 -8.83 -0.82 -5.58
N SER A 29 -8.92 -1.98 -4.92
CA SER A 29 -9.81 -3.07 -5.34
C SER A 29 -11.28 -2.65 -5.28
N LYS A 30 -12.13 -3.22 -6.16
CA LYS A 30 -13.57 -2.91 -6.24
C LYS A 30 -14.35 -3.17 -4.93
N ARG A 31 -13.77 -3.93 -4.00
CA ARG A 31 -14.35 -4.23 -2.68
C ARG A 31 -13.61 -3.52 -1.53
N SER A 32 -12.71 -2.59 -1.87
CA SER A 32 -11.94 -1.85 -0.88
C SER A 32 -12.88 -1.06 0.04
N PRO A 33 -12.72 -1.16 1.36
CA PRO A 33 -13.46 -0.34 2.31
C PRO A 33 -13.03 1.13 2.27
N PHE A 34 -11.91 1.43 1.61
CA PHE A 34 -11.37 2.79 1.45
C PHE A 34 -11.95 3.52 0.23
N LEU A 35 -12.68 2.80 -0.63
CA LEU A 35 -13.39 3.37 -1.77
C LEU A 35 -14.89 3.43 -1.49
N THR A 36 -15.47 4.62 -1.61
CA THR A 36 -16.92 4.87 -1.48
C THR A 36 -17.69 4.59 -2.78
N GLY A 37 -16.99 4.25 -3.87
CA GLY A 37 -17.59 4.00 -5.18
C GLY A 37 -16.54 3.76 -6.27
N PRO A 38 -16.93 3.71 -7.56
CA PRO A 38 -15.96 3.66 -8.66
C PRO A 38 -15.10 4.92 -8.65
N ILE A 39 -13.80 4.74 -8.85
CA ILE A 39 -12.82 5.83 -8.96
C ILE A 39 -13.20 6.71 -10.14
N ARG A 40 -13.46 7.99 -9.88
CA ARG A 40 -13.87 8.98 -10.89
C ARG A 40 -12.85 10.09 -11.04
N THR A 41 -12.12 10.39 -9.97
CA THR A 41 -11.17 11.49 -9.88
C THR A 41 -9.90 11.06 -9.15
N ILE A 42 -8.86 11.90 -9.24
CA ILE A 42 -7.61 11.69 -8.48
C ILE A 42 -7.87 11.82 -6.97
N ASP A 43 -8.78 12.71 -6.57
CA ASP A 43 -9.18 12.91 -5.17
C ASP A 43 -9.72 11.63 -4.51
N ASP A 44 -10.51 10.82 -5.25
CA ASP A 44 -10.99 9.51 -4.76
C ASP A 44 -9.83 8.57 -4.42
N ILE A 45 -8.74 8.61 -5.20
CA ILE A 45 -7.53 7.83 -4.94
C ILE A 45 -6.75 8.40 -3.77
N GLU A 46 -6.62 9.73 -3.68
CA GLU A 46 -5.91 10.37 -2.57
C GLU A 46 -6.57 10.05 -1.23
N PHE A 47 -7.90 10.14 -1.15
CA PHE A 47 -8.65 9.83 0.06
C PHE A 47 -8.53 8.34 0.44
N ALA A 48 -8.65 7.44 -0.55
CA ALA A 48 -8.45 6.01 -0.34
C ALA A 48 -7.02 5.69 0.10
N THR A 49 -6.03 6.40 -0.44
CA THR A 49 -4.61 6.24 -0.10
C THR A 49 -4.35 6.68 1.33
N ILE A 50 -4.83 7.85 1.74
CA ILE A 50 -4.66 8.36 3.10
C ILE A 50 -5.30 7.40 4.11
N GLY A 51 -6.52 6.93 3.83
CA GLY A 51 -7.21 5.96 4.69
C GLY A 51 -6.49 4.61 4.75
N TRP A 52 -5.98 4.13 3.61
CA TRP A 52 -5.23 2.88 3.56
C TRP A 52 -3.88 3.00 4.29
N VAL A 53 -3.16 4.11 4.16
CA VAL A 53 -1.88 4.35 4.84
C VAL A 53 -2.07 4.45 6.35
N ASP A 54 -3.08 5.18 6.83
CA ASP A 54 -3.44 5.24 8.25
C ASP A 54 -3.76 3.84 8.79
N TRP A 55 -4.60 3.08 8.08
CA TRP A 55 -4.92 1.71 8.47
C TRP A 55 -3.68 0.82 8.44
N PHE A 56 -2.88 0.86 7.37
CA PHE A 56 -1.69 0.04 7.18
C PHE A 56 -0.66 0.26 8.29
N ASN A 57 -0.45 1.51 8.70
CA ASN A 57 0.53 1.87 9.72
C ASN A 57 -0.01 1.73 11.15
N ALA A 58 -1.27 2.06 11.42
CA ALA A 58 -1.80 2.17 12.78
C ALA A 58 -2.71 1.01 13.21
N ARG A 59 -3.37 0.32 12.26
CA ARG A 59 -4.48 -0.61 12.57
C ARG A 59 -4.35 -1.99 11.92
N ARG A 60 -3.51 -2.14 10.91
CA ARG A 60 -3.22 -3.41 10.26
C ARG A 60 -2.54 -4.28 11.30
N ARG A 61 -3.24 -5.30 11.77
CA ARG A 61 -2.70 -6.32 12.69
C ARG A 61 -1.60 -7.06 11.95
N HIS A 62 -0.39 -6.53 12.01
CA HIS A 62 0.80 -7.31 11.77
C HIS A 62 0.86 -8.27 12.96
N SER A 63 0.64 -9.56 12.71
CA SER A 63 0.79 -10.64 13.70
C SER A 63 2.19 -10.68 14.36
N THR A 64 3.09 -9.77 13.99
CA THR A 64 4.46 -9.62 14.48
C THR A 64 4.68 -8.49 15.50
N LEU A 65 3.69 -7.61 15.77
CA LEU A 65 3.92 -6.31 16.44
C LEU A 65 3.23 -6.10 17.81
N ASP A 66 2.64 -7.13 18.41
CA ASP A 66 2.02 -7.06 19.76
C ASP A 66 1.22 -5.77 20.05
N TYR A 67 0.47 -5.25 19.07
CA TYR A 67 -0.38 -4.06 19.22
C TYR A 67 0.31 -2.76 19.68
N ILE A 68 1.57 -2.51 19.31
CA ILE A 68 2.22 -1.23 19.65
C ILE A 68 2.18 -0.27 18.45
N THR A 69 1.37 0.79 18.57
CA THR A 69 1.38 1.94 17.65
C THR A 69 2.61 2.81 17.94
N PRO A 70 3.41 3.21 16.94
CA PRO A 70 4.52 4.14 17.15
C PRO A 70 3.95 5.50 17.60
N ARG A 71 4.48 6.02 18.71
CA ARG A 71 4.16 7.33 19.28
C ARG A 71 4.99 8.43 18.64
#